data_AF-A0A1Z4V3C6-F1
#
_entry.id   AF-A0A1Z4V3C6-F1
#
_cell.length_a   1.000
_cell.length_b   1.000
_cell.length_c   1.000
_cell.angle_alpha   90.00
_cell.angle_beta   90.00
_cell.angle_gamma   90.00
#
_symmetry.space_group_name_H-M   'P 1'
#
loop_
_entity.id
_entity.type
_entity.pdbx_description
1 polymer ?
#
loop_
_entity_poly.entity_id
_entity_poly.type
_entity_poly.pdbx_seq_one_letter_code
_entity_poly.pdbx_strand_id
1 'polypeptide(L)' 'MNIEEIIFLVEEDQEGGYIAKAVNQSIFTQADSLPELRELIKDAVHI' A
#
# COMPACT_ATOMS: atom_id res chain seq x y z
N MET A 1 -3.42 -20.92 -12.87
CA MET A 1 -2.78 -19.69 -12.38
C MET A 1 -3.80 -19.01 -11.49
N ASN A 2 -3.55 -18.96 -10.18
CA ASN A 2 -4.34 -18.13 -9.29
C ASN A 2 -3.84 -16.71 -9.47
N ILE A 3 -4.69 -15.82 -9.95
CA ILE A 3 -4.44 -14.38 -9.86
C ILE A 3 -4.85 -14.00 -8.44
N GLU A 4 -3.88 -13.80 -7.56
CA GLU A 4 -4.14 -13.21 -6.26
C GLU A 4 -4.20 -11.68 -6.45
N GLU A 5 -5.41 -11.14 -6.38
CA GLU A 5 -5.63 -9.70 -6.39
C GLU A 5 -5.59 -9.17 -4.96
N ILE A 6 -4.78 -8.13 -4.73
CA ILE A 6 -4.71 -7.42 -3.45
C ILE A 6 -5.17 -5.99 -3.68
N ILE A 7 -6.28 -5.62 -3.03
CA ILE A 7 -6.82 -4.27 -3.08
C ILE A 7 -6.27 -3.48 -1.89
N PHE A 8 -5.73 -2.29 -2.18
CA PHE A 8 -5.29 -1.34 -1.16
C PHE A 8 -6.23 -0.14 -1.10
N LEU A 9 -6.66 0.22 0.11
CA LEU A 9 -7.26 1.51 0.40
C LEU A 9 -6.12 2.50 0.63
N VAL A 10 -6.11 3.60 -0.13
CA VAL A 10 -5.11 4.67 -0.01
C VAL A 10 -5.80 5.93 0.51
N GLU A 11 -5.23 6.51 1.56
CA GLU A 11 -5.74 7.71 2.22
C GLU A 11 -4.60 8.71 2.42
N GLU A 12 -4.92 10.00 2.44
CA GLU A 12 -3.98 11.04 2.85
C GLU A 12 -3.78 11.00 4.36
N ASP A 13 -2.54 11.15 4.83
CA ASP A 13 -2.24 11.25 6.25
C ASP A 13 -2.49 12.66 6.79
N GLN A 14 -2.84 12.79 8.07
CA GLN A 14 -3.13 14.08 8.72
C GLN A 14 -1.90 15.00 8.75
N GLU A 15 -0.69 14.44 8.78
CA GLU A 15 0.58 15.18 8.79
C GLU A 15 1.15 15.37 7.37
N GLY A 16 0.44 14.89 6.34
CA GLY A 16 0.87 14.88 4.95
C GLY A 16 1.44 13.53 4.51
N GLY A 17 1.48 13.29 3.20
CA GLY A 17 1.82 11.98 2.65
C GLY A 17 0.59 11.07 2.56
N TYR A 18 0.84 9.76 2.47
CA TYR A 18 -0.16 8.76 2.15
C TYR A 18 0.02 7.48 2.96
N ILE A 19 -1.10 6.90 3.37
CA ILE A 19 -1.20 5.57 3.96
C ILE A 19 -1.84 4.61 2.95
N ALA A 20 -1.34 3.38 2.85
CA ALA A 20 -1.99 2.30 2.13
C ALA A 20 -2.19 1.06 3.02
N LYS A 21 -3.44 0.59 3.07
CA LYS A 21 -3.85 -0.61 3.81
C LYS A 21 -4.46 -1.63 2.86
N ALA A 22 -3.96 -2.86 2.89
CA ALA A 22 -4.61 -3.95 2.16
C ALA A 22 -5.95 -4.32 2.82
N VAL A 23 -7.00 -4.44 2.02
CA VAL A 23 -8.36 -4.74 2.52
C VAL A 23 -8.48 -6.17 3.05
N ASN A 24 -7.80 -7.12 2.39
CA ASN A 24 -7.89 -8.56 2.68
C ASN A 24 -6.60 -9.17 3.24
N GLN A 25 -5.59 -8.34 3.54
CA GLN A 25 -4.27 -8.80 3.99
C GLN A 25 -3.77 -7.92 5.14
N SER A 26 -2.91 -8.47 5.99
CA SER A 26 -2.24 -7.70 7.05
C SER A 26 -1.01 -6.97 6.50
N ILE A 27 -1.19 -6.20 5.43
CA ILE A 27 -0.15 -5.36 4.81
C ILE A 27 -0.51 -3.89 5.02
N PHE A 28 0.48 -3.13 5.50
CA PHE A 28 0.37 -1.70 5.77
C PHE A 28 1.65 -1.00 5.32
N THR A 29 1.51 0.12 4.62
CA THR A 29 2.64 0.94 4.16
C THR A 29 2.26 2.42 4.23
N GLN A 30 3.27 3.29 4.32
CA GLN A 30 3.10 4.74 4.30
C GLN A 30 4.28 5.38 3.57
N ALA A 31 4.05 6.53 2.95
CA ALA A 31 5.09 7.29 2.26
C ALA A 31 4.72 8.76 2.11
N ASP A 32 5.70 9.62 1.86
CA ASP A 32 5.48 11.06 1.69
C ASP A 32 4.85 11.39 0.33
N SER A 33 4.89 10.45 -0.62
CA SER A 33 4.37 10.64 -1.98
C SER A 33 3.75 9.37 -2.56
N LEU A 34 2.76 9.53 -3.45
CA LEU A 34 2.14 8.40 -4.15
C LEU A 34 3.12 7.52 -4.94
N PRO A 35 4.14 8.07 -5.64
CA PRO A 35 5.15 7.25 -6.32
C PRO A 35 5.93 6.36 -5.36
N GLU A 36 6.38 6.90 -4.22
CA GLU A 36 7.11 6.15 -3.20
C GLU A 36 6.21 5.08 -2.55
N LEU A 37 4.96 5.43 -2.23
CA LEU A 37 3.98 4.49 -1.68
C LEU A 37 3.80 3.27 -2.60
N ARG A 38 3.75 3.49 -3.91
CA ARG A 38 3.61 2.41 -4.90
C ARG A 38 4.80 1.46 -4.90
N GLU A 39 6.02 1.96 -4.73
CA GLU A 39 7.20 1.10 -4.64
C GLU A 39 7.19 0.30 -3.34
N LEU A 40 6.88 0.94 -2.21
CA LEU A 40 6.75 0.26 -0.91
C LEU A 40 5.65 -0.80 -0.91
N ILE A 41 4.52 -0.56 -1.57
CA ILE A 41 3.46 -1.56 -1.74
C ILE A 41 3.97 -2.77 -2.51
N LYS A 42 4.70 -2.57 -3.62
CA LYS A 42 5.26 -3.69 -4.40
C LYS A 42 6.24 -4.49 -3.55
N ASP A 43 7.13 -3.82 -2.82
CA ASP A 43 8.09 -4.49 -1.93
C ASP A 43 7.38 -5.28 -0.84
N ALA A 44 6.34 -4.71 -0.23
CA ALA A 44 5.56 -5.35 0.82
C ALA A 44 4.68 -6.51 0.34
N VAL A 45 4.45 -6.65 -0.98
CA VAL A 45 3.70 -7.78 -1.56
C VAL A 45 4.62 -8.95 -1.92
N HIS A 46 5.90 -8.72 -2.25
CA HIS A 46 6.85 -9.77 -2.64
C HIS A 46 7.46 -10.54 -1.45
N ILE A 47 6.70 -10.75 -0.37
CA ILE A 47 7.13 -11.44 0.87
C ILE A 47 7.56 -12.89 0.61
#